data_AF-A0A1V1WBU3-F1
#
_entry.id   AF-A0A1V1WBU3-F1
#
_cell.length_a   1.000
_cell.length_b   1.000
_cell.length_c   1.000
_cell.angle_alpha   90.00
_cell.angle_beta   90.00
_cell.angle_gamma   90.00
#
_symmetry.space_group_name_H-M   'P 1'
#
loop_
_entity.id
_entity.type
_entity.pdbx_description
1 polymer ?
#
loop_
_entity_poly.entity_id
_entity_poly.type
_entity_poly.pdbx_seq_one_letter_code
_entity_poly.pdbx_strand_id
1 'polypeptide(L)'
;MIQTQIVWIRQITSKVDVMVWSLQDLLVDIYPARTQEESLYYSYLIKSRMREIVIQHQSMYSLLEDYATVYKKLLLYEQTFSGRVICLTAYCIVEKFDEGEFQAILAMLCVATIVLHFIPSLLCTFLADKVSSVCDACWNIPFWNAGPVIRPYMVVIMQRSLRP
;
A
#
# COMPACT_ATOMS: atom_id res chain seq x y z
N MET A 1 5.16 10.44 15.94
CA MET A 1 5.61 9.30 15.13
C MET A 1 4.47 8.68 14.32
N ILE A 2 3.32 8.39 14.94
CA ILE A 2 2.12 7.94 14.21
C ILE A 2 1.69 8.96 13.14
N GLN A 3 1.73 10.27 13.45
CA GLN A 3 1.39 11.32 12.49
C GLN A 3 2.29 11.30 11.24
N THR A 4 3.59 11.01 11.38
CA THR A 4 4.49 10.92 10.23
C THR A 4 4.22 9.67 9.41
N GLN A 5 3.92 8.53 10.04
CA GLN A 5 3.48 7.32 9.31
C GLN A 5 2.22 7.58 8.50
N ILE A 6 1.22 8.23 9.11
CA ILE A 6 -0.05 8.56 8.43
C ILE A 6 0.21 9.44 7.21
N VAL A 7 1.08 10.45 7.32
CA VAL A 7 1.40 11.34 6.19
C VAL A 7 2.07 10.57 5.04
N TRP A 8 3.06 9.72 5.35
CA TRP A 8 3.75 8.91 4.35
C TRP A 8 2.80 7.92 3.66
N ILE A 9 1.98 7.20 4.43
CA ILE A 9 0.99 6.28 3.89
C ILE A 9 -0.03 7.02 3.03
N ARG A 10 -0.48 8.20 3.45
CA ARG A 10 -1.36 9.05 2.65
C ARG A 10 -0.73 9.46 1.31
N GLN A 11 0.56 9.78 1.30
CA GLN A 11 1.27 10.12 0.06
C GLN A 11 1.41 8.91 -0.87
N ILE A 12 1.75 7.73 -0.34
CA ILE A 12 1.86 6.50 -1.13
C ILE A 12 0.49 6.11 -1.69
N THR A 13 -0.55 6.10 -0.86
CA THR A 13 -1.93 5.77 -1.28
C THR A 13 -2.45 6.74 -2.33
N SER A 14 -2.16 8.04 -2.21
CA SER A 14 -2.48 9.03 -3.23
C SER A 14 -1.78 8.75 -4.57
N LYS A 15 -0.51 8.32 -4.57
CA LYS A 15 0.18 7.87 -5.78
C LYS A 15 -0.41 6.59 -6.37
N VAL A 16 -0.83 5.65 -5.52
CA VAL A 16 -1.54 4.44 -5.94
C VAL A 16 -2.85 4.81 -6.64
N ASP A 17 -3.64 5.72 -6.08
CA ASP A 17 -4.91 6.17 -6.67
C ASP A 17 -4.70 6.80 -8.06
N VAL A 18 -3.71 7.69 -8.20
CA VAL A 18 -3.33 8.29 -9.48
C VAL A 18 -2.94 7.21 -10.50
N MET A 19 -2.22 6.17 -10.06
CA MET A 19 -1.85 5.06 -10.92
C MET A 19 -3.07 4.24 -11.36
N VAL A 20 -3.99 3.93 -10.44
CA VAL A 20 -5.24 3.23 -10.75
C VAL A 20 -6.07 4.00 -11.77
N TRP A 21 -6.21 5.32 -11.60
CA TRP A 21 -6.90 6.17 -12.58
C TRP A 21 -6.18 6.19 -13.93
N SER A 22 -4.85 6.32 -13.93
CA SER A 22 -4.06 6.31 -15.18
C SER A 22 -4.17 4.97 -15.93
N LEU A 23 -4.29 3.86 -15.19
CA LEU A 23 -4.54 2.54 -15.76
C LEU A 23 -5.95 2.44 -16.35
N GLN A 24 -6.98 2.90 -15.62
CA GLN A 24 -8.36 2.90 -16.11
C GLN A 24 -8.52 3.75 -17.38
N ASP A 25 -7.85 4.91 -17.43
CA ASP A 25 -7.85 5.81 -18.58
C ASP A 25 -6.98 5.33 -19.76
N LEU A 26 -6.21 4.26 -19.60
CA LEU A 26 -5.27 3.78 -20.62
C LEU A 26 -5.96 3.51 -21.96
N LEU A 27 -7.12 2.83 -21.93
CA LEU A 27 -7.88 2.44 -23.11
C LEU A 27 -9.12 3.31 -23.35
N VAL A 28 -9.35 4.34 -22.54
CA VAL A 28 -10.43 5.30 -22.79
C VAL A 28 -10.15 6.04 -24.10
N ASP A 29 -11.18 6.11 -24.95
CA ASP A 29 -11.18 6.66 -26.31
C ASP A 29 -10.36 5.90 -27.37
N ILE A 30 -9.99 4.64 -27.10
CA ILE A 30 -9.31 3.78 -28.06
C ILE A 30 -10.31 2.80 -28.69
N TYR A 31 -10.51 2.94 -30.00
CA TYR A 31 -11.40 2.11 -30.81
C TYR A 31 -10.60 1.23 -31.78
N PRO A 32 -11.16 0.11 -32.26
CA PRO A 32 -10.52 -0.68 -33.31
C PRO A 32 -10.29 0.20 -34.55
N ALA A 33 -9.02 0.38 -34.92
CA ALA A 33 -8.61 1.24 -36.02
C ALA A 33 -9.24 0.76 -37.35
N ARG A 34 -9.80 1.70 -38.11
CA ARG A 34 -10.35 1.43 -39.46
C ARG A 34 -9.30 1.72 -40.54
N THR A 35 -8.33 2.58 -40.22
CA THR A 35 -7.29 3.02 -41.14
C THR A 35 -5.89 2.73 -40.58
N GLN A 36 -4.90 2.51 -41.46
CA GLN A 36 -3.50 2.27 -41.05
C GLN A 36 -2.90 3.47 -40.28
N GLU A 37 -3.29 4.70 -40.62
CA GLU A 37 -2.86 5.92 -39.93
C GLU A 37 -3.42 6.01 -38.49
N GLU A 38 -4.69 5.66 -38.29
CA GLU A 38 -5.31 5.58 -36.96
C GLU A 38 -4.60 4.52 -36.09
N SER A 39 -4.21 3.40 -36.68
CA SER A 39 -3.49 2.34 -35.96
C SER A 39 -2.13 2.81 -35.42
N LEU A 40 -1.43 3.65 -36.19
CA LEU A 40 -0.14 4.24 -35.79
C LEU A 40 -0.33 5.31 -34.70
N TYR A 41 -1.36 6.15 -34.85
CA TYR A 41 -1.70 7.16 -33.85
C TYR A 41 -2.07 6.53 -32.50
N TYR A 42 -2.96 5.53 -32.48
CA TYR A 42 -3.34 4.85 -31.25
C TYR A 42 -2.14 4.10 -30.62
N SER A 43 -1.28 3.48 -31.43
CA SER A 43 -0.06 2.84 -30.93
C SER A 43 0.89 3.84 -30.27
N TYR A 44 1.05 5.03 -30.86
CA TYR A 44 1.84 6.11 -30.27
C TYR A 44 1.22 6.62 -28.97
N LEU A 45 -0.09 6.87 -28.95
CA LEU A 45 -0.83 7.36 -27.78
C LEU A 45 -0.72 6.38 -26.61
N ILE A 46 -0.97 5.09 -26.86
CA ILE A 46 -0.80 3.99 -25.90
C ILE A 46 0.63 3.98 -25.35
N LYS A 47 1.64 4.08 -26.21
CA LYS A 47 3.03 4.06 -25.80
C LYS A 47 3.39 5.25 -24.90
N SER A 48 2.85 6.43 -25.21
CA SER A 48 3.02 7.62 -24.37
C SER A 48 2.38 7.43 -22.99
N ARG A 49 1.11 7.02 -22.95
CA ARG A 49 0.38 6.76 -21.70
C ARG A 49 1.05 5.67 -20.86
N MET A 50 1.50 4.57 -21.47
CA MET A 50 2.23 3.51 -20.76
C MET A 50 3.57 3.99 -20.20
N ARG A 51 4.29 4.87 -20.91
CA ARG A 51 5.53 5.45 -20.38
C ARG A 51 5.26 6.24 -19.09
N GLU A 52 4.20 7.04 -19.08
CA GLU A 52 3.79 7.81 -17.89
C GLU A 52 3.41 6.88 -16.73
N ILE A 53 2.62 5.84 -16.99
CA ILE A 53 2.23 4.83 -15.98
C ILE A 53 3.46 4.15 -15.37
N VAL A 54 4.44 3.76 -16.20
CA VAL A 54 5.67 3.11 -15.73
C VAL A 54 6.50 4.06 -14.86
N ILE A 55 6.60 5.34 -15.23
CA ILE A 55 7.31 6.34 -14.42
C ILE A 55 6.61 6.53 -13.06
N GLN A 56 5.28 6.64 -13.05
CA GLN A 56 4.52 6.77 -11.80
C GLN A 56 4.65 5.53 -10.92
N HIS A 57 4.57 4.34 -11.51
CA HIS A 57 4.76 3.07 -10.81
C HIS A 57 6.17 2.99 -10.20
N GLN A 58 7.22 3.34 -10.94
CA GLN A 58 8.59 3.35 -10.42
C GLN A 58 8.76 4.38 -9.28
N SER A 59 8.19 5.57 -9.42
CA SER A 59 8.19 6.59 -8.37
C SER A 59 7.47 6.12 -7.10
N MET A 60 6.34 5.42 -7.24
CA MET A 60 5.59 4.83 -6.13
C MET A 60 6.43 3.78 -5.39
N TYR A 61 7.08 2.87 -6.12
CA TYR A 61 7.94 1.83 -5.52
C TYR A 61 9.16 2.42 -4.81
N SER A 62 9.80 3.43 -5.39
CA SER A 62 10.91 4.12 -4.72
C SER A 62 10.47 4.70 -3.38
N LEU A 63 9.29 5.33 -3.33
CA LEU A 63 8.76 5.90 -2.09
C LEU A 63 8.41 4.81 -1.06
N LEU A 64 7.89 3.67 -1.52
CA LEU A 64 7.59 2.51 -0.67
C LEU A 64 8.88 1.91 -0.08
N GLU A 65 9.95 1.84 -0.86
CA GLU A 65 11.27 1.33 -0.43
C GLU A 65 11.93 2.27 0.59
N ASP A 66 11.83 3.60 0.38
CA ASP A 66 12.28 4.61 1.33
C ASP A 66 11.50 4.49 2.66
N TYR A 67 10.17 4.36 2.57
CA TYR A 67 9.31 4.13 3.73
C TYR A 67 9.70 2.87 4.49
N ALA A 68 9.87 1.74 3.78
CA ALA A 68 10.27 0.48 4.37
C ALA A 68 11.63 0.57 5.04
N THR A 69 12.60 1.25 4.45
CA THR A 69 13.96 1.40 5.01
C THR A 69 13.94 2.14 6.36
N VAL A 70 13.14 3.20 6.46
CA VAL A 70 13.03 4.00 7.70
C VAL A 70 12.18 3.27 8.74
N TYR A 71 10.99 2.81 8.38
CA TYR A 71 10.02 2.32 9.35
C TYR A 71 10.19 0.86 9.72
N LYS A 72 10.78 0.00 8.87
CA LYS A 72 10.95 -1.43 9.20
C LYS A 72 11.76 -1.64 10.49
N LYS A 73 12.90 -0.96 10.61
CA LYS A 73 13.77 -1.09 11.80
C LYS A 73 13.07 -0.54 13.05
N LEU A 74 12.41 0.60 12.89
CA LEU A 74 11.74 1.27 13.98
C LEU A 74 10.53 0.47 14.48
N LEU A 75 9.70 -0.03 13.56
CA LEU A 75 8.55 -0.89 13.88
C LEU A 75 8.98 -2.19 14.54
N LEU A 76 10.05 -2.84 14.05
CA LEU A 76 10.56 -4.06 14.71
C LEU A 76 11.01 -3.79 16.14
N TYR A 77 11.67 -2.66 16.38
CA TYR A 77 12.10 -2.25 17.71
C TYR A 77 10.90 -1.97 18.62
N GLU A 78 9.95 -1.15 18.15
CA GLU A 78 8.72 -0.82 18.87
C GLU A 78 7.91 -2.08 19.17
N GLN A 79 7.74 -2.99 18.20
CA GLN A 79 6.96 -4.20 18.39
C GLN A 79 7.59 -5.14 19.44
N THR A 80 8.91 -5.33 19.36
CA THR A 80 9.64 -6.25 20.24
C THR A 80 9.67 -5.77 21.69
N PHE A 81 9.87 -4.46 21.89
CA PHE A 81 9.92 -3.89 23.23
C PHE A 81 8.53 -3.72 23.83
N SER A 82 7.59 -3.17 23.07
CA SER A 82 6.22 -2.92 23.53
C SER A 82 5.50 -4.21 23.91
N GLY A 83 5.70 -5.30 23.16
CA GLY A 83 5.11 -6.60 23.50
C GLY A 83 5.53 -7.09 24.89
N ARG A 84 6.81 -6.96 25.25
CA ARG A 84 7.31 -7.35 26.59
C ARG A 84 6.73 -6.45 27.68
N VAL A 85 6.66 -5.15 27.44
CA VAL A 85 6.08 -4.19 28.38
C VAL A 85 4.60 -4.49 28.62
N ILE A 86 3.83 -4.74 27.56
CA ILE A 86 2.40 -5.08 27.66
C ILE A 86 2.20 -6.35 28.51
N CYS A 87 3.00 -7.40 28.25
CA CYS A 87 2.92 -8.64 29.04
C CYS A 87 3.25 -8.43 30.51
N LEU A 88 4.28 -7.63 30.83
CA LEU A 88 4.64 -7.30 32.21
C LEU A 88 3.54 -6.47 32.89
N THR A 89 2.96 -5.49 32.19
CA THR A 89 1.85 -4.69 32.73
C THR A 89 0.61 -5.54 32.98
N ALA A 90 0.31 -6.50 32.11
CA ALA A 90 -0.79 -7.43 32.30
C ALA A 90 -0.56 -8.34 33.52
N TYR A 91 0.67 -8.83 33.71
CA TYR A 91 1.03 -9.60 34.91
C TYR A 91 0.84 -8.78 36.19
N CYS A 92 1.33 -7.54 36.24
CA CYS A 92 1.16 -6.66 37.40
C CYS A 92 -0.32 -6.35 37.72
N ILE A 93 -1.18 -6.26 36.69
CA ILE A 93 -2.63 -6.09 36.89
C ILE A 93 -3.22 -7.30 37.60
N VAL A 94 -2.85 -8.52 37.17
CA VAL A 94 -3.36 -9.77 37.77
C VAL A 94 -2.86 -9.91 39.21
N GLU A 95 -1.57 -9.67 39.47
CA GLU A 95 -0.99 -9.74 40.81
C GLU A 95 -1.67 -8.77 41.79
N LYS A 96 -1.92 -7.52 41.35
CA LYS A 96 -2.63 -6.53 42.18
C LYS A 96 -4.10 -6.89 42.41
N PHE A 97 -4.73 -7.52 41.42
CA PHE A 97 -6.10 -8.00 41.54
C PHE A 97 -6.22 -9.13 42.58
N ASP A 98 -5.25 -10.04 42.63
CA ASP A 98 -5.21 -11.14 43.61
C ASP A 98 -4.97 -10.62 45.05
N GLU A 99 -4.27 -9.49 45.21
CA GLU A 99 -4.11 -8.78 46.50
C GLU A 99 -5.39 -8.01 46.92
N GLY A 100 -6.43 -7.96 46.07
CA GLY A 100 -7.69 -7.27 46.34
C GLY A 100 -7.67 -5.76 46.00
N GLU A 101 -6.61 -5.25 45.39
CA GLU A 101 -6.47 -3.85 44.98
C GLU A 101 -6.69 -3.68 43.47
N PHE A 102 -7.87 -3.20 43.07
CA PHE A 102 -8.14 -2.91 41.66
C PHE A 102 -7.59 -1.53 41.25
N GLN A 103 -6.47 -1.52 40.52
CA GLN A 103 -5.91 -0.30 39.94
C GLN A 103 -6.46 -0.02 38.54
N ALA A 104 -7.60 0.69 38.48
CA ALA A 104 -8.26 1.07 37.23
C ALA A 104 -7.37 1.84 36.25
N ILE A 105 -6.44 2.67 36.76
CA ILE A 105 -5.50 3.46 35.95
C ILE A 105 -4.55 2.55 35.18
N LEU A 106 -4.01 1.51 35.83
CA LEU A 106 -3.09 0.55 35.24
C LEU A 106 -3.78 -0.27 34.13
N ALA A 107 -5.03 -0.67 34.37
CA ALA A 107 -5.86 -1.36 33.39
C ALA A 107 -6.15 -0.49 32.16
N MET A 108 -6.54 0.79 32.36
CA MET A 108 -6.75 1.72 31.24
C MET A 108 -5.46 1.97 30.44
N LEU A 109 -4.31 2.09 31.12
CA LEU A 109 -3.02 2.26 30.46
C LEU A 109 -2.67 1.04 29.59
N CYS A 110 -2.93 -0.17 30.08
CA CYS A 110 -2.70 -1.41 29.35
C CYS A 110 -3.56 -1.50 28.08
N VAL A 111 -4.85 -1.13 28.16
CA VAL A 111 -5.71 -1.08 26.98
C VAL A 111 -5.21 -0.03 25.97
N ALA A 112 -4.82 1.15 26.45
CA ALA A 112 -4.30 2.21 25.58
C ALA A 112 -3.01 1.80 24.87
N THR A 113 -2.08 1.12 25.54
CA THR A 113 -0.84 0.64 24.93
C THR A 113 -1.07 -0.46 23.90
N ILE A 114 -2.02 -1.37 24.13
CA ILE A 114 -2.43 -2.38 23.15
C ILE A 114 -2.98 -1.71 21.89
N VAL A 115 -3.86 -0.72 22.03
CA VAL A 115 -4.42 0.02 20.89
C VAL A 115 -3.32 0.73 20.11
N LEU A 116 -2.43 1.45 20.79
CA LEU A 116 -1.31 2.16 20.15
C LEU A 116 -0.39 1.22 19.38
N HIS A 117 -0.15 0.02 19.93
CA HIS A 117 0.66 -1.02 19.31
C HIS A 117 0.02 -1.61 18.03
N PHE A 118 -1.31 -1.61 17.95
CA PHE A 118 -2.04 -2.18 16.80
C PHE A 118 -2.21 -1.18 15.63
N ILE A 119 -2.10 0.13 15.88
CA ILE A 119 -2.27 1.15 14.83
C ILE A 119 -1.29 0.95 13.65
N PRO A 120 0.02 0.75 13.86
CA PRO A 120 0.96 0.65 12.74
C PRO A 120 0.77 -0.64 11.93
N SER A 121 0.40 -1.75 12.55
CA SER A 121 0.13 -3.01 11.82
C SER A 121 -1.10 -2.90 10.93
N LEU A 122 -2.15 -2.24 11.43
CA LEU A 122 -3.36 -1.95 10.64
C LEU A 122 -3.05 -1.03 9.45
N LEU A 123 -2.23 -0.01 9.67
CA LEU A 123 -1.76 0.90 8.63
C LEU A 123 -0.93 0.19 7.53
N CYS A 124 -0.05 -0.73 7.92
CA CYS A 124 0.70 -1.55 6.96
C CYS A 124 -0.19 -2.50 6.16
N THR A 125 -1.20 -3.10 6.81
CA THR A 125 -2.18 -3.97 6.14
C THR A 125 -2.99 -3.19 5.10
N PHE A 126 -3.48 -2.00 5.49
CA PHE A 126 -4.18 -1.09 4.57
C PHE A 126 -3.30 -0.70 3.36
N LEU A 127 -2.01 -0.44 3.59
CA LEU A 127 -1.09 -0.12 2.51
C LEU A 127 -0.90 -1.30 1.54
N ALA A 128 -0.76 -2.52 2.06
CA ALA A 128 -0.61 -3.73 1.26
C ALA A 128 -1.87 -4.00 0.41
N ASP A 129 -3.07 -3.85 1.00
CA ASP A 129 -4.33 -3.97 0.28
C ASP A 129 -4.43 -2.90 -0.82
N LYS A 130 -4.02 -1.68 -0.51
CA LYS A 130 -4.07 -0.57 -1.47
C LYS A 130 -3.12 -0.81 -2.65
N VAL A 131 -1.88 -1.24 -2.41
CA VAL A 131 -0.94 -1.58 -3.50
C VAL A 131 -1.47 -2.76 -4.33
N SER A 132 -2.08 -3.76 -3.69
CA SER A 132 -2.69 -4.91 -4.37
C SER A 132 -3.84 -4.49 -5.30
N SER A 133 -4.60 -3.44 -4.96
CA SER A 133 -5.68 -2.92 -5.81
C SER A 133 -5.21 -2.43 -7.20
N VAL A 134 -3.93 -2.11 -7.36
CA VAL A 134 -3.32 -1.83 -8.68
C VAL A 134 -3.38 -3.05 -9.58
N CYS A 135 -3.18 -4.26 -9.03
CA CYS A 135 -3.30 -5.50 -9.76
C CYS A 135 -4.73 -5.72 -10.27
N ASP A 136 -5.72 -5.45 -9.41
CA ASP A 136 -7.13 -5.53 -9.78
C ASP A 136 -7.49 -4.51 -10.88
N ALA A 137 -6.95 -3.28 -10.78
CA ALA A 137 -7.12 -2.27 -11.82
C ALA A 137 -6.52 -2.72 -13.16
N CYS A 138 -5.33 -3.32 -13.15
CA CYS A 138 -4.73 -3.93 -14.35
C CYS A 138 -5.60 -5.05 -14.95
N TRP A 139 -6.22 -5.87 -14.10
CA TRP A 139 -7.06 -7.00 -14.53
C TRP A 139 -8.40 -6.56 -15.13
N ASN A 140 -8.98 -5.47 -14.61
CA ASN A 140 -10.26 -4.93 -15.07
C ASN A 140 -10.19 -4.25 -16.45
N ILE A 141 -8.99 -3.99 -16.96
CA ILE A 141 -8.79 -3.42 -18.29
C ILE A 141 -8.87 -4.56 -19.32
N PRO A 142 -9.52 -4.37 -20.48
CA PRO A 142 -9.57 -5.37 -21.54
C PRO A 142 -8.23 -5.51 -22.28
N PHE A 143 -7.15 -5.80 -21.55
CA PHE A 143 -5.79 -5.90 -22.07
C PHE A 143 -5.60 -7.08 -23.05
N TRP A 144 -6.53 -8.06 -23.06
CA TRP A 144 -6.58 -9.13 -24.05
C TRP A 144 -6.91 -8.64 -25.46
N ASN A 145 -7.62 -7.50 -25.57
CA ASN A 145 -7.90 -6.83 -26.83
C ASN A 145 -6.86 -5.76 -27.17
N ALA A 146 -5.94 -5.48 -26.24
CA ALA A 146 -4.89 -4.49 -26.44
C ALA A 146 -3.68 -5.15 -27.12
N GLY A 147 -2.99 -4.41 -27.99
CA GLY A 147 -1.91 -4.96 -28.82
C GLY A 147 -0.78 -5.64 -28.01
N PRO A 148 0.06 -6.46 -28.67
CA PRO A 148 1.10 -7.27 -28.01
C PRO A 148 2.13 -6.45 -27.22
N VAL A 149 2.19 -5.14 -27.45
CA VAL A 149 3.09 -4.20 -26.79
C VAL A 149 2.68 -3.91 -25.34
N ILE A 150 1.39 -3.86 -25.00
CA ILE A 150 0.94 -3.47 -23.65
C ILE A 150 1.05 -4.64 -22.66
N ARG A 151 0.74 -5.85 -23.12
CA ARG A 151 0.66 -7.06 -22.30
C ARG A 151 1.89 -7.32 -21.41
N PRO A 152 3.14 -7.28 -21.90
CA PRO A 152 4.31 -7.53 -21.05
C PRO A 152 4.45 -6.49 -19.94
N TYR A 153 4.18 -5.21 -20.20
CA TYR A 153 4.27 -4.17 -19.18
C TYR A 153 3.22 -4.35 -18.08
N MET A 154 1.98 -4.69 -18.45
CA MET A 154 0.93 -4.94 -17.47
C MET A 154 1.25 -6.15 -16.58
N VAL A 155 1.75 -7.24 -17.17
CA VAL A 155 2.16 -8.42 -16.39
C VAL A 155 3.27 -8.07 -15.38
N VAL A 156 4.26 -7.27 -15.78
CA VAL A 156 5.34 -6.84 -14.87
C VAL A 156 4.78 -5.97 -13.73
N ILE A 157 3.87 -5.05 -14.03
CA ILE A 157 3.20 -4.21 -13.03
C ILE A 157 2.41 -5.09 -12.05
N MET A 158 1.60 -6.02 -12.55
CA MET A 158 0.82 -6.93 -11.72
C MET A 158 1.70 -7.81 -10.81
N GLN A 159 2.77 -8.39 -11.35
CA GLN A 159 3.69 -9.23 -10.59
C GLN A 159 4.40 -8.46 -9.46
N ARG A 160 4.73 -7.18 -9.71
CA ARG A 160 5.32 -6.33 -8.67
C ARG A 160 4.28 -5.96 -7.62
N SER A 161 3.09 -5.51 -8.02
CA SER A 161 2.02 -5.11 -7.09
C SER A 161 1.48 -6.24 -6.21
N LEU A 162 1.64 -7.50 -6.61
CA LEU A 162 1.33 -8.67 -5.79
C LEU A 162 2.40 -8.99 -4.74
N ARG A 163 3.55 -8.32 -4.77
CA ARG A 163 4.62 -8.43 -3.78
C ARG A 163 4.88 -7.05 -3.12
N PRO A 164 3.90 -6.51 -2.38
CA PRO A 164 4.03 -5.23 -1.69
C PRO A 164 5.12 -5.24 -0.62
#